data_AF-A0A1I1E146-F1
#
_entry.id   AF-A0A1I1E146-F1
#
_cell.length_a   1.000
_cell.length_b   1.000
_cell.length_c   1.000
_cell.angle_alpha   90.00
_cell.angle_beta   90.00
_cell.angle_gamma   90.00
#
_symmetry.space_group_name_H-M   'P 1'
#
loop_
_entity.id
_entity.type
_entity.pdbx_description
1 polymer ?
#
loop_
_entity_poly.entity_id
_entity_poly.type
_entity_poly.pdbx_seq_one_letter_code
_entity_poly.pdbx_strand_id
1 'polypeptide(L)'
;MDLLKIAASQLGTKEISGSEDNPQIVKYAEESGIIGITNDEIAWCSTFVNWVAKKAGLQSSGSAAARSWTNIGIAVKDPKPGDIVVFWREDPLSWKGHVGFFTGFNKDASIVYCLGGNQSNAVNITGYDAKKVLSYRRISQVDTLSIPQPTLKRRDKGNEVIKLQKLLNFLGYNCGDVDGDFGPKTENALKLFQANNQLTVDGIYTSETLNTVESLLQS
;
A
#
# COMPACT_ATOMS: atom_id res chain seq x y z
N MET A 1 2.81 -10.19 -9.56
CA MET A 1 1.52 -10.41 -10.25
C MET A 1 0.90 -9.05 -10.45
N ASP A 2 0.37 -8.77 -11.65
CA ASP A 2 -0.10 -7.43 -12.03
C ASP A 2 -1.46 -7.13 -11.34
N LEU A 3 -1.49 -6.07 -10.53
CA LEU A 3 -2.65 -5.67 -9.72
C LEU A 3 -3.92 -5.47 -10.56
N LEU A 4 -3.80 -4.88 -11.75
CA LEU A 4 -4.96 -4.66 -12.61
C LEU A 4 -5.51 -5.97 -13.19
N LYS A 5 -4.66 -6.99 -13.40
CA LYS A 5 -5.13 -8.31 -13.85
C LYS A 5 -5.97 -9.01 -12.78
N ILE A 6 -5.57 -8.88 -11.52
CA ILE A 6 -6.34 -9.43 -10.39
C ILE A 6 -7.69 -8.73 -10.31
N ALA A 7 -7.72 -7.40 -10.33
CA ALA A 7 -8.98 -6.64 -10.32
C ALA A 7 -9.86 -6.97 -11.54
N ALA A 8 -9.28 -7.01 -12.75
CA ALA A 8 -10.02 -7.25 -13.98
C ALA A 8 -10.61 -8.67 -14.06
N SER A 9 -9.99 -9.65 -13.39
CA SER A 9 -10.53 -11.01 -13.27
C SER A 9 -11.88 -11.08 -12.57
N GLN A 10 -12.25 -10.02 -11.85
CA GLN A 10 -13.50 -9.91 -11.12
C GLN A 10 -14.56 -9.07 -11.84
N LEU A 11 -14.29 -8.58 -13.05
CA LEU A 11 -15.24 -7.80 -13.83
C LEU A 11 -16.57 -8.54 -13.98
N GLY A 12 -17.67 -7.85 -13.67
CA GLY A 12 -19.01 -8.41 -13.77
C GLY A 12 -19.52 -9.13 -12.52
N THR A 13 -18.70 -9.27 -11.46
CA THR A 13 -19.19 -9.71 -10.13
C THR A 13 -20.20 -8.68 -9.61
N LYS A 14 -21.42 -9.12 -9.26
CA LYS A 14 -22.52 -8.25 -8.79
C LYS A 14 -23.04 -8.70 -7.44
N GLU A 15 -23.53 -7.77 -6.63
CA GLU A 15 -24.36 -8.14 -5.48
C GLU A 15 -25.61 -8.88 -5.93
N ILE A 16 -26.05 -9.84 -5.12
CA ILE A 16 -27.38 -10.43 -5.25
C ILE A 16 -28.32 -9.49 -4.48
N SER A 17 -29.41 -9.07 -5.10
CA SER A 17 -30.40 -8.23 -4.44
C SER A 17 -31.30 -9.09 -3.53
N GLY A 18 -31.49 -8.68 -2.27
CA GLY A 18 -32.34 -9.39 -1.31
C GLY A 18 -31.59 -9.81 -0.05
N SER A 19 -32.06 -10.87 0.62
CA SER A 19 -31.47 -11.40 1.85
C SER A 19 -30.30 -12.38 1.62
N GLU A 20 -29.84 -12.51 0.38
CA GLU A 20 -28.77 -13.42 0.00
C GLU A 20 -27.52 -12.62 -0.35
N ASP A 21 -26.39 -12.98 0.27
CA ASP A 21 -25.10 -12.37 -0.04
C ASP A 21 -24.45 -13.06 -1.24
N ASN A 22 -23.80 -12.28 -2.12
CA ASN A 22 -22.95 -12.88 -3.14
C ASN A 22 -21.72 -13.52 -2.47
N PRO A 23 -21.47 -14.83 -2.61
CA PRO A 23 -20.38 -15.52 -1.91
C PRO A 23 -19.00 -14.98 -2.27
N GLN A 24 -18.83 -14.42 -3.46
CA GLN A 24 -17.57 -13.79 -3.89
C GLN A 24 -17.33 -12.44 -3.20
N ILE A 25 -18.38 -11.68 -2.90
CA ILE A 25 -18.28 -10.41 -2.17
C ILE A 25 -17.98 -10.67 -0.69
N VAL A 26 -18.65 -11.66 -0.10
CA VAL A 26 -18.33 -12.15 1.25
C VAL A 26 -16.87 -12.58 1.33
N LYS A 27 -16.39 -13.33 0.33
CA LYS A 27 -14.98 -13.75 0.25
C LYS A 27 -14.00 -12.58 0.19
N TYR A 28 -14.35 -11.46 -0.45
CA TYR A 28 -13.50 -10.27 -0.41
C TYR A 28 -13.33 -9.76 1.03
N ALA A 29 -14.41 -9.72 1.80
CA ALA A 29 -14.38 -9.31 3.20
C ALA A 29 -13.50 -10.24 4.05
N GLU A 30 -13.78 -11.54 4.01
CA GLU A 30 -13.07 -12.57 4.76
C GLU A 30 -11.56 -12.56 4.45
N GLU A 31 -11.21 -12.63 3.17
CA GLU A 31 -9.80 -12.72 2.78
C GLU A 31 -9.05 -11.39 2.97
N SER A 32 -9.74 -10.24 2.93
CA SER A 32 -9.14 -8.95 3.26
C SER A 32 -8.82 -8.82 4.76
N GLY A 33 -9.56 -9.52 5.62
CA GLY A 33 -9.44 -9.43 7.08
C GLY A 33 -10.16 -8.23 7.69
N ILE A 34 -11.02 -7.56 6.92
CA ILE A 34 -11.81 -6.41 7.39
C ILE A 34 -13.06 -6.94 8.10
N ILE A 35 -13.12 -6.75 9.41
CA ILE A 35 -14.23 -7.19 10.28
C ILE A 35 -15.29 -6.09 10.36
N GLY A 36 -16.57 -6.47 10.40
CA GLY A 36 -17.68 -5.53 10.65
C GLY A 36 -18.42 -5.03 9.41
N ILE A 37 -18.37 -5.75 8.29
CA ILE A 37 -19.32 -5.51 7.19
C ILE A 37 -20.67 -6.07 7.61
N THR A 38 -21.52 -5.22 8.18
CA THR A 38 -22.79 -5.64 8.79
C THR A 38 -24.06 -5.15 8.07
N ASN A 39 -23.95 -4.44 6.93
CA ASN A 39 -25.07 -4.30 6.00
C ASN A 39 -24.61 -3.93 4.56
N ASP A 40 -25.56 -4.02 3.64
CA ASP A 40 -25.57 -3.70 2.22
C ASP A 40 -25.40 -2.20 1.88
N GLU A 41 -25.38 -1.31 2.88
CA GLU A 41 -25.11 0.13 2.72
C GLU A 41 -23.61 0.47 2.90
N ILE A 42 -22.80 -0.42 3.47
CA ILE A 42 -21.34 -0.22 3.56
C ILE A 42 -20.73 -0.61 2.22
N ALA A 43 -20.42 0.42 1.43
CA ALA A 43 -19.86 0.24 0.10
C ALA A 43 -18.57 -0.63 0.11
N TRP A 44 -18.69 -1.88 -0.36
CA TRP A 44 -17.60 -2.86 -0.49
C TRP A 44 -16.53 -2.48 -1.53
N CYS A 45 -16.55 -1.23 -2.02
CA CYS A 45 -15.49 -0.65 -2.83
C CYS A 45 -14.11 -0.77 -2.14
N SER A 46 -14.00 -0.37 -0.87
CA SER A 46 -12.74 -0.46 -0.14
C SER A 46 -12.35 -1.90 0.16
N THR A 47 -13.33 -2.75 0.48
CA THR A 47 -13.11 -4.18 0.72
C THR A 47 -12.53 -4.86 -0.52
N PHE A 48 -13.10 -4.60 -1.70
CA PHE A 48 -12.59 -5.08 -2.98
C PHE A 48 -11.16 -4.61 -3.23
N VAL A 49 -10.88 -3.32 -3.05
CA VAL A 49 -9.53 -2.76 -3.26
C VAL A 49 -8.52 -3.39 -2.29
N ASN A 50 -8.88 -3.58 -1.01
CA ASN A 50 -8.05 -4.25 -0.02
C ASN A 50 -7.77 -5.71 -0.40
N TRP A 51 -8.80 -6.43 -0.85
CA TRP A 51 -8.67 -7.80 -1.32
C TRP A 51 -7.70 -7.92 -2.51
N VAL A 52 -7.87 -7.07 -3.54
CA VAL A 52 -6.97 -7.05 -4.70
C VAL A 52 -5.54 -6.71 -4.28
N ALA A 53 -5.35 -5.68 -3.45
CA ALA A 53 -4.02 -5.28 -2.96
C ALA A 53 -3.32 -6.42 -2.20
N LYS A 54 -4.05 -7.12 -1.32
CA LYS A 54 -3.53 -8.26 -0.57
C LYS A 54 -3.16 -9.43 -1.47
N LYS A 55 -3.99 -9.77 -2.47
CA LYS A 55 -3.66 -10.80 -3.48
C LYS A 55 -2.45 -10.43 -4.32
N ALA A 56 -2.22 -9.13 -4.55
CA ALA A 56 -1.06 -8.61 -5.25
C ALA A 56 0.21 -8.51 -4.37
N GLY A 57 0.11 -8.76 -3.06
CA GLY A 57 1.21 -8.58 -2.10
C GLY A 57 1.59 -7.12 -1.87
N LEU A 58 0.62 -6.20 -2.01
CA LEU A 58 0.81 -4.76 -1.89
C LEU A 58 0.22 -4.21 -0.59
N GLN A 59 0.64 -3.01 -0.21
CA GLN A 59 0.08 -2.26 0.91
C GLN A 59 -1.45 -2.17 0.79
N SER A 60 -2.14 -2.34 1.91
CA SER A 60 -3.60 -2.24 2.01
C SER A 60 -3.98 -1.23 3.09
N SER A 61 -5.21 -0.71 3.06
CA SER A 61 -5.67 0.24 4.08
C SER A 61 -6.17 -0.45 5.35
N GLY A 62 -6.51 -1.74 5.27
CA GLY A 62 -7.07 -2.51 6.39
C GLY A 62 -8.45 -2.02 6.85
N SER A 63 -9.13 -1.18 6.06
CA SER A 63 -10.39 -0.53 6.46
C SER A 63 -11.45 -0.57 5.36
N ALA A 64 -12.70 -0.76 5.75
CA ALA A 64 -13.87 -0.64 4.87
C ALA A 64 -14.12 0.81 4.40
N ALA A 65 -13.55 1.82 5.06
CA ALA A 65 -13.75 3.21 4.67
C ALA A 65 -12.92 3.57 3.43
N ALA A 66 -13.55 3.98 2.34
CA ALA A 66 -12.86 4.36 1.10
C ALA A 66 -11.79 5.45 1.29
N ARG A 67 -12.05 6.43 2.16
CA ARG A 67 -11.09 7.52 2.44
C ARG A 67 -9.85 7.08 3.23
N SER A 68 -9.85 5.90 3.86
CA SER A 68 -8.64 5.37 4.52
C SER A 68 -7.45 5.28 3.57
N TRP A 69 -7.70 5.08 2.28
CA TRP A 69 -6.69 4.99 1.25
C TRP A 69 -5.92 6.29 1.03
N THR A 70 -6.41 7.47 1.44
CA THR A 70 -5.66 8.73 1.25
C THR A 70 -4.32 8.74 1.97
N ASN A 71 -4.13 7.87 2.96
CA ASN A 71 -2.94 7.80 3.80
C ASN A 71 -2.03 6.59 3.49
N ILE A 72 -2.34 5.80 2.45
CA ILE A 72 -1.60 4.58 2.10
C ILE A 72 -0.71 4.81 0.88
N GLY A 73 0.47 4.19 0.83
CA GLY A 73 1.43 4.36 -0.26
C GLY A 73 1.98 5.78 -0.37
N ILE A 74 2.38 6.21 -1.58
CA ILE A 74 2.83 7.58 -1.84
C ILE A 74 1.77 8.38 -2.62
N ALA A 75 1.57 9.66 -2.28
CA ALA A 75 0.74 10.55 -3.10
C ALA A 75 1.42 10.83 -4.44
N VAL A 76 0.65 10.79 -5.52
CA VAL A 76 1.14 11.10 -6.86
C VAL A 76 0.29 12.16 -7.54
N LYS A 77 0.92 13.00 -8.37
CA LYS A 77 0.23 13.99 -9.21
C LYS A 77 0.04 13.52 -10.66
N ASP A 78 0.82 12.52 -11.07
CA ASP A 78 0.78 11.87 -12.38
C ASP A 78 0.38 10.39 -12.18
N PRO A 79 -0.93 10.10 -12.08
CA PRO A 79 -1.42 8.76 -11.83
C PRO A 79 -1.23 7.87 -13.06
N LYS A 80 -0.86 6.61 -12.81
CA LYS A 80 -0.71 5.56 -13.83
C LYS A 80 -1.76 4.48 -13.60
N PRO A 81 -2.19 3.77 -14.66
CA PRO A 81 -3.11 2.65 -14.50
C PRO A 81 -2.64 1.70 -13.39
N GLY A 82 -3.52 1.45 -12.42
CA GLY A 82 -3.23 0.64 -11.22
C GLY A 82 -2.96 1.46 -9.95
N ASP A 83 -2.66 2.76 -10.05
CA ASP A 83 -2.65 3.63 -8.87
C ASP A 83 -4.07 3.68 -8.25
N ILE A 84 -4.15 3.84 -6.93
CA ILE A 84 -5.41 4.02 -6.23
C ILE A 84 -5.92 5.43 -6.51
N VAL A 85 -7.21 5.56 -6.80
CA VAL A 85 -7.92 6.85 -6.83
C VAL A 85 -8.99 6.85 -5.73
N VAL A 86 -9.00 7.92 -4.95
CA VAL A 86 -9.97 8.13 -3.86
C VAL A 86 -10.84 9.33 -4.20
N PHE A 87 -12.15 9.17 -4.08
CA PHE A 87 -13.13 10.22 -4.31
C PHE A 87 -13.88 10.57 -3.03
N TRP A 88 -14.31 11.82 -2.91
CA TRP A 88 -15.35 12.19 -1.95
C TRP A 88 -16.73 11.87 -2.52
N ARG A 89 -17.71 11.63 -1.63
CA ARG A 89 -19.14 11.49 -1.98
C ARG A 89 -19.94 12.48 -1.15
N GLU A 90 -21.01 13.00 -1.75
CA GLU A 90 -21.95 14.00 -1.19
C GLU A 90 -21.29 15.33 -0.81
N ASP A 91 -20.36 15.31 0.14
CA ASP A 91 -19.63 16.47 0.64
C ASP A 91 -18.12 16.14 0.80
N PRO A 92 -17.21 16.99 0.28
CA PRO A 92 -15.76 16.80 0.43
C PRO A 92 -15.27 16.80 1.89
N LEU A 93 -16.00 17.40 2.83
CA LEU A 93 -15.69 17.41 4.26
C LEU A 93 -16.29 16.23 5.03
N SER A 94 -17.23 15.49 4.43
CA SER A 94 -17.80 14.28 5.07
C SER A 94 -16.80 13.12 5.12
N TRP A 95 -17.13 12.04 5.82
CA TRP A 95 -16.33 10.82 5.79
C TRP A 95 -16.61 9.94 4.55
N LYS A 96 -17.74 10.18 3.86
CA LYS A 96 -18.21 9.35 2.74
C LYS A 96 -17.29 9.48 1.53
N GLY A 97 -16.98 8.36 0.89
CA GLY A 97 -16.08 8.35 -0.26
C GLY A 97 -16.28 7.14 -1.16
N HIS A 98 -15.46 7.07 -2.20
CA HIS A 98 -15.35 5.94 -3.11
C HIS A 98 -13.87 5.68 -3.42
N VAL A 99 -13.51 4.44 -3.71
CA VAL A 99 -12.13 4.07 -4.06
C VAL A 99 -12.13 3.05 -5.19
N GLY A 100 -11.13 3.14 -6.06
CA GLY A 100 -10.87 2.18 -7.13
C GLY A 100 -9.44 2.28 -7.64
N PHE A 101 -9.13 1.48 -8.64
CA PHE A 101 -7.86 1.53 -9.38
C PHE A 101 -8.02 2.43 -10.59
N PHE A 102 -7.26 3.51 -10.65
CA PHE A 102 -7.21 4.41 -11.80
C PHE A 102 -6.90 3.63 -13.07
N THR A 103 -7.61 3.91 -14.16
CA THR A 103 -7.37 3.30 -15.48
C THR A 103 -7.07 4.33 -16.56
N GLY A 104 -7.44 5.59 -16.37
CA GLY A 104 -7.15 6.67 -17.31
C GLY A 104 -8.07 7.87 -17.14
N PHE A 105 -7.83 8.88 -17.98
CA PHE A 105 -8.69 10.04 -18.12
C PHE A 105 -9.45 9.98 -19.43
N ASN A 106 -10.56 10.72 -19.54
CA ASN A 106 -11.07 11.11 -20.85
C ASN A 106 -10.15 12.18 -21.51
N LYS A 107 -10.44 12.55 -22.75
CA LYS A 107 -9.56 13.39 -23.59
C LYS A 107 -9.18 14.74 -22.96
N ASP A 108 -10.09 15.36 -22.20
CA ASP A 108 -9.89 16.66 -21.56
C ASP A 108 -9.59 16.57 -20.06
N ALA A 109 -9.41 15.35 -19.53
CA ALA A 109 -9.18 15.06 -18.12
C ALA A 109 -10.28 15.56 -17.16
N SER A 110 -11.49 15.85 -17.65
CA SER A 110 -12.64 16.15 -16.80
C SER A 110 -13.24 14.92 -16.13
N ILE A 111 -12.99 13.72 -16.69
CA ILE A 111 -13.46 12.44 -16.18
C ILE A 111 -12.27 11.52 -15.89
N VAL A 112 -12.30 10.90 -14.72
CA VAL A 112 -11.39 9.86 -14.27
C VAL A 112 -12.08 8.53 -14.35
N TYR A 113 -11.50 7.58 -15.07
CA TYR A 113 -11.96 6.20 -15.09
C TYR A 113 -11.24 5.38 -14.03
N CYS A 114 -12.00 4.55 -13.31
CA CYS A 114 -11.44 3.56 -12.40
C CYS A 114 -12.15 2.21 -12.45
N LEU A 115 -11.35 1.16 -12.30
CA LEU A 115 -11.79 -0.20 -12.04
C LEU A 115 -11.99 -0.36 -10.53
N GLY A 116 -13.21 -0.63 -10.10
CA GLY A 116 -13.55 -0.69 -8.68
C GLY A 116 -14.74 -1.60 -8.40
N GLY A 117 -14.88 -1.96 -7.13
CA GLY A 117 -16.05 -2.66 -6.61
C GLY A 117 -17.17 -1.70 -6.24
N ASN A 118 -18.38 -2.23 -6.11
CA ASN A 118 -19.61 -1.51 -5.79
C ASN A 118 -19.95 -0.32 -6.70
N GLN A 119 -19.57 -0.41 -7.97
CA GLN A 119 -19.91 0.60 -8.97
C GLN A 119 -21.17 0.13 -9.68
N SER A 120 -22.34 0.67 -9.32
CA SER A 120 -23.64 0.11 -9.72
C SER A 120 -23.80 -1.35 -9.24
N ASN A 121 -23.48 -1.59 -7.95
CA ASN A 121 -23.55 -2.90 -7.28
C ASN A 121 -22.74 -4.00 -7.98
N ALA A 122 -21.67 -3.60 -8.68
CA ALA A 122 -20.84 -4.49 -9.48
C ALA A 122 -19.35 -4.09 -9.46
N VAL A 123 -18.48 -5.04 -9.81
CA VAL A 123 -17.11 -4.75 -10.26
C VAL A 123 -17.15 -4.37 -11.73
N ASN A 124 -16.78 -3.13 -12.05
CA ASN A 124 -16.69 -2.65 -13.43
C ASN A 124 -15.70 -1.48 -13.56
N ILE A 125 -15.61 -0.89 -14.75
CA ILE A 125 -14.93 0.38 -14.97
C ILE A 125 -16.00 1.47 -15.06
N THR A 126 -15.90 2.50 -14.23
CA THR A 126 -16.82 3.64 -14.22
C THR A 126 -16.04 4.95 -14.24
N GLY A 127 -16.59 5.95 -14.94
CA GLY A 127 -16.05 7.31 -14.98
C GLY A 127 -16.66 8.19 -13.89
N TYR A 128 -15.82 8.98 -13.23
CA TYR A 128 -16.20 9.95 -12.20
C TYR A 128 -15.65 11.34 -12.55
N ASP A 129 -16.35 12.39 -12.14
CA ASP A 129 -15.86 13.77 -12.28
C ASP A 129 -14.51 13.93 -11.55
N ALA A 130 -13.50 14.42 -12.26
CA ALA A 130 -12.15 14.63 -11.73
C ALA A 130 -12.14 15.57 -10.52
N LYS A 131 -13.10 16.49 -10.40
CA LYS A 131 -13.26 17.38 -9.23
C LYS A 131 -13.61 16.64 -7.95
N LYS A 132 -14.10 15.39 -8.07
CA LYS A 132 -14.41 14.54 -6.92
C LYS A 132 -13.19 13.83 -6.35
N VAL A 133 -12.05 13.87 -7.04
CA VAL A 133 -10.82 13.20 -6.58
C VAL A 133 -10.27 13.92 -5.36
N LEU A 134 -10.04 13.16 -4.29
CA LEU A 134 -9.31 13.58 -3.11
C LEU A 134 -7.82 13.30 -3.23
N SER A 135 -7.45 12.13 -3.76
CA SER A 135 -6.04 11.73 -3.85
C SER A 135 -5.83 10.61 -4.85
N TYR A 136 -4.67 10.61 -5.49
CA TYR A 136 -4.10 9.45 -6.18
C TYR A 136 -2.96 8.89 -5.35
N ARG A 137 -2.93 7.57 -5.15
CA ARG A 137 -1.93 6.89 -4.34
C ARG A 137 -1.29 5.75 -5.09
N ARG A 138 0.04 5.75 -5.13
CA ARG A 138 0.81 4.62 -5.63
C ARG A 138 1.19 3.73 -4.46
N ILE A 139 0.57 2.56 -4.38
CA ILE A 139 0.92 1.54 -3.40
C ILE A 139 2.07 0.70 -3.93
N SER A 140 2.99 0.35 -3.06
CA SER A 140 4.08 -0.58 -3.37
C SER A 140 3.75 -1.96 -2.83
N GLN A 141 4.64 -2.92 -3.07
CA GLN A 141 4.67 -4.13 -2.24
C GLN A 141 4.59 -3.71 -0.78
N VAL A 142 3.92 -4.53 0.04
CA VAL A 142 4.06 -4.39 1.48
C VAL A 142 5.57 -4.45 1.70
N ASP A 143 6.18 -3.28 1.92
CA ASP A 143 7.50 -3.21 2.54
C ASP A 143 7.19 -3.70 3.96
N THR A 144 7.07 -5.02 4.13
CA THR A 144 7.73 -5.61 5.28
C THR A 144 9.11 -5.01 5.14
N LEU A 145 9.56 -4.24 6.14
CA LEU A 145 10.98 -3.94 6.19
C LEU A 145 11.66 -5.29 6.04
N SER A 146 12.17 -5.55 4.83
CA SER A 146 12.69 -6.85 4.48
C SER A 146 14.03 -6.83 5.14
N ILE A 147 14.10 -7.42 6.33
CA ILE A 147 15.24 -7.23 7.18
C ILE A 147 16.44 -7.84 6.45
N PRO A 148 17.50 -7.06 6.19
CA PRO A 148 18.63 -7.56 5.42
C PRO A 148 19.24 -8.77 6.12
N GLN A 149 19.77 -9.71 5.34
CA GLN A 149 20.51 -10.80 5.93
C GLN A 149 21.80 -10.27 6.57
N PRO A 150 22.25 -10.86 7.70
CA PRO A 150 23.41 -10.38 8.42
C PRO A 150 24.70 -10.64 7.63
N THR A 151 25.75 -9.95 8.03
CA THR A 151 27.09 -9.85 7.40
C THR A 151 27.16 -8.87 6.23
N LEU A 152 26.60 -7.66 6.39
CA LEU A 152 26.87 -6.55 5.46
C LEU A 152 27.94 -5.62 6.03
N LYS A 153 28.86 -5.17 5.18
CA LYS A 153 29.92 -4.24 5.54
C LYS A 153 30.22 -3.28 4.40
N ARG A 154 31.04 -2.27 4.70
CA ARG A 154 31.52 -1.30 3.71
C ARG A 154 32.06 -1.99 2.46
N ARG A 155 31.71 -1.44 1.29
CA ARG A 155 31.99 -1.94 -0.07
C ARG A 155 31.08 -3.06 -0.57
N ASP A 156 30.20 -3.61 0.25
CA ASP A 156 29.15 -4.50 -0.24
C ASP A 156 28.15 -3.71 -1.10
N LYS A 157 27.48 -4.42 -2.01
CA LYS A 157 26.51 -3.84 -2.95
C LYS A 157 25.31 -4.76 -3.16
N GLY A 158 24.21 -4.20 -3.63
CA GLY A 158 23.03 -4.94 -4.11
C GLY A 158 21.84 -4.91 -3.16
N ASN A 159 20.92 -5.85 -3.35
CA ASN A 159 19.59 -5.80 -2.74
C ASN A 159 19.60 -5.83 -1.21
N GLU A 160 20.55 -6.53 -0.58
CA GLU A 160 20.67 -6.54 0.89
C GLU A 160 21.12 -5.18 1.43
N VAL A 161 21.95 -4.44 0.69
CA VAL A 161 22.34 -3.08 1.06
C VAL A 161 21.16 -2.11 0.90
N ILE A 162 20.37 -2.25 -0.17
CA ILE A 162 19.14 -1.47 -0.37
C ILE A 162 18.20 -1.65 0.83
N LYS A 163 18.00 -2.89 1.28
CA LYS A 163 17.19 -3.21 2.46
C LYS A 163 17.73 -2.53 3.72
N LEU A 164 19.04 -2.60 3.95
CA LEU A 164 19.68 -1.94 5.09
C LEU A 164 19.52 -0.41 5.05
N GLN A 165 19.70 0.21 3.88
CA GLN A 165 19.57 1.66 3.71
C GLN A 165 18.13 2.12 3.96
N LYS A 166 17.14 1.40 3.42
CA LYS A 166 15.72 1.63 3.72
C LYS A 166 15.45 1.54 5.22
N LEU A 167 15.95 0.49 5.87
CA LEU A 167 15.79 0.23 7.30
C LEU A 167 16.38 1.35 8.16
N LEU A 168 17.64 1.73 7.91
CA LEU A 168 18.30 2.80 8.66
C LEU A 168 17.56 4.13 8.50
N ASN A 169 17.20 4.51 7.27
CA ASN A 169 16.44 5.73 7.01
C ASN A 169 15.05 5.70 7.68
N PHE A 170 14.37 4.55 7.67
CA PHE A 170 13.08 4.36 8.34
C PHE A 170 13.20 4.54 9.86
N LEU A 171 14.27 4.03 10.47
CA LEU A 171 14.58 4.19 11.89
C LEU A 171 15.14 5.59 12.24
N GLY A 172 15.23 6.51 11.27
CA GLY A 172 15.71 7.88 11.47
C GLY A 172 17.24 8.05 11.37
N TYR A 173 17.98 7.00 11.03
CA TYR A 173 19.43 7.03 10.81
C TYR A 173 19.72 7.34 9.33
N ASN A 174 19.97 8.60 9.03
CA ASN A 174 20.17 9.07 7.66
C ASN A 174 21.42 8.43 7.02
N CYS A 175 21.20 7.50 6.09
CA CYS A 175 22.24 6.82 5.32
C CYS A 175 22.42 7.37 3.90
N GLY A 176 21.68 8.43 3.54
CA GLY A 176 21.63 8.99 2.19
C GLY A 176 20.60 8.31 1.29
N ASP A 177 20.79 8.46 -0.02
CA ASP A 177 19.96 7.83 -1.03
C ASP A 177 20.08 6.30 -0.97
N VAL A 178 18.97 5.61 -1.28
CA VAL A 178 18.95 4.15 -1.33
C VAL A 178 19.47 3.71 -2.70
N ASP A 179 20.79 3.66 -2.84
CA ASP A 179 21.50 3.33 -4.08
C ASP A 179 21.99 1.87 -4.15
N GLY A 180 21.90 1.14 -3.03
CA GLY A 180 22.40 -0.23 -2.92
C GLY A 180 23.91 -0.35 -2.80
N ASP A 181 24.63 0.75 -2.57
CA ASP A 181 26.07 0.77 -2.33
C ASP A 181 26.37 1.03 -0.85
N PHE A 182 27.07 0.10 -0.18
CA PHE A 182 27.43 0.26 1.23
C PHE A 182 28.63 1.20 1.34
N GLY A 183 28.35 2.48 1.18
CA GLY A 183 29.32 3.57 1.26
C GLY A 183 29.52 4.14 2.66
N PRO A 184 30.34 5.20 2.80
CA PRO A 184 30.62 5.83 4.09
C PRO A 184 29.39 6.36 4.81
N LYS A 185 28.37 6.84 4.08
CA LYS A 185 27.12 7.33 4.69
C LYS A 185 26.33 6.19 5.35
N THR A 186 26.20 5.05 4.69
CA THR A 186 25.57 3.84 5.24
C THR A 186 26.34 3.30 6.44
N GLU A 187 27.68 3.27 6.37
CA GLU A 187 28.54 2.86 7.50
C GLU A 187 28.34 3.77 8.72
N ASN A 188 28.31 5.08 8.52
CA ASN A 188 28.12 6.03 9.61
C ASN A 188 26.71 5.94 10.22
N ALA A 189 25.68 5.81 9.39
CA ALA A 189 24.30 5.61 9.86
C ALA A 189 24.17 4.33 10.70
N LEU A 190 24.80 3.24 10.25
CA LEU A 190 24.82 1.99 10.99
C LEU A 190 25.57 2.11 12.32
N LYS A 191 26.73 2.77 12.35
CA LYS A 191 27.48 3.02 13.59
C LYS A 191 26.66 3.85 14.60
N LEU A 192 25.92 4.84 14.11
CA LEU A 192 25.00 5.61 14.96
C LEU A 192 23.87 4.74 15.52
N PHE A 193 23.29 3.86 14.70
CA PHE A 193 22.30 2.89 15.16
C PHE A 193 22.87 1.97 16.24
N GLN A 194 24.06 1.40 16.00
CA GLN A 194 24.75 0.53 16.96
C GLN A 194 25.02 1.26 18.29
N ALA A 195 25.52 2.50 18.23
CA ALA A 195 25.81 3.30 19.41
C ALA A 195 24.55 3.60 20.24
N ASN A 196 23.45 4.01 19.57
CA ASN A 196 22.19 4.35 20.24
C ASN A 196 21.49 3.13 20.87
N ASN A 197 21.80 1.92 20.40
CA ASN A 197 21.22 0.67 20.90
C ASN A 197 22.21 -0.18 21.70
N GLN A 198 23.34 0.39 22.15
CA GLN A 198 24.32 -0.26 23.02
C GLN A 198 24.94 -1.54 22.41
N LEU A 199 25.12 -1.55 21.10
CA LEU A 199 25.77 -2.63 20.35
C LEU A 199 27.26 -2.34 20.12
N THR A 200 28.00 -3.35 19.65
CA THR A 200 29.37 -3.15 19.16
C THR A 200 29.38 -2.19 17.96
N VAL A 201 30.08 -1.06 18.08
CA VAL A 201 30.12 0.02 17.06
C VAL A 201 31.21 -0.25 16.02
N ASP A 202 31.07 -1.33 15.27
CA ASP A 202 32.03 -1.74 14.23
C ASP A 202 31.63 -1.30 12.81
N GLY A 203 30.38 -0.86 12.61
CA GLY A 203 29.82 -0.54 11.30
C GLY A 203 29.59 -1.75 10.40
N ILE A 204 29.45 -2.93 10.99
CA ILE A 204 29.13 -4.19 10.32
C ILE A 204 27.71 -4.60 10.75
N TYR A 205 26.85 -4.86 9.78
CA TYR A 205 25.49 -5.33 10.04
C TYR A 205 25.54 -6.82 10.37
N THR A 206 25.58 -7.17 11.65
CA THR A 206 25.69 -8.56 12.14
C THR A 206 24.33 -9.10 12.60
N SER A 207 24.27 -10.39 12.97
CA SER A 207 23.07 -10.98 13.57
C SER A 207 22.66 -10.30 14.88
N GLU A 208 23.62 -9.73 15.62
CA GLU A 208 23.34 -8.94 16.83
C GLU A 208 22.55 -7.67 16.47
N THR A 209 23.01 -6.95 15.43
CA THR A 209 22.31 -5.76 14.90
C THR A 209 20.93 -6.12 14.37
N LEU A 210 20.81 -7.25 13.67
CA LEU A 210 19.55 -7.79 13.17
C LEU A 210 18.54 -8.02 14.30
N ASN A 211 18.92 -8.75 15.35
CA ASN A 211 18.04 -9.07 16.47
C ASN A 211 17.48 -7.81 17.16
N THR A 212 18.31 -6.76 17.32
CA THR A 212 17.87 -5.48 17.87
C THR A 212 16.87 -4.79 16.96
N VAL A 213 17.09 -4.79 15.64
CA VAL A 213 16.14 -4.25 14.66
C VAL A 213 14.80 -4.98 14.75
N GLU A 214 14.81 -6.31 14.81
CA GLU A 214 13.59 -7.12 14.94
C GLU A 214 12.83 -6.77 16.21
N SER A 215 13.52 -6.60 17.34
CA SER A 215 12.91 -6.21 18.61
C SER A 215 12.26 -4.83 18.54
N LEU A 216 12.87 -3.85 17.86
CA LEU A 216 12.35 -2.48 17.72
C LEU A 216 11.13 -2.39 16.79
N LEU A 217 11.03 -3.29 15.81
CA LEU A 217 9.90 -3.32 14.88
C LEU A 217 8.68 -4.09 15.42
N GLN A 218 8.84 -4.83 16.51
CA GLN A 218 7.78 -5.58 17.19
C GLN A 218 7.20 -4.86 18.43
N SER A 219 7.79 -3.73 18.83
CA SER A 219 7.36 -2.88 19.96
C SER A 219 6.49 -1.72 19.51
#